data_AF-A0A0U3I244-F1
#
_entry.id   AF-A0A0U3I244-F1
#
_cell.length_a   1.000
_cell.length_b   1.000
_cell.length_c   1.000
_cell.angle_alpha   90.00
_cell.angle_beta   90.00
_cell.angle_gamma   90.00
#
_symmetry.space_group_name_H-M   'P 1'
#
loop_
_entity.id
_entity.type
_entity.pdbx_description
1 polymer ?
#
loop_
_entity_poly.entity_id
_entity_poly.type
_entity_poly.pdbx_seq_one_letter_code
_entity_poly.pdbx_strand_id
1 'polypeptide(L)'
;MAISVKVHEAFFSGHFVLNDNLDERTMLHHLGKNDPEGVILDEVDGNVKGAFCVFLGQRLYECKQLTKVKLGVNFTQEFTNRFDRIARLYQGDDQPWDFKLLEYMTFPTVKIEEAEVAA
;
A
#
# COMPACT_ATOMS: atom_id res chain seq x y z
N MET A 1 -18.31 -10.65 -2.81
CA MET A 1 -17.24 -11.33 -2.05
C MET A 1 -16.18 -10.30 -1.70
N ALA A 2 -15.33 -10.58 -0.73
CA ALA A 2 -14.20 -9.71 -0.40
C ALA A 2 -13.00 -10.61 -0.13
N ILE A 3 -11.82 -10.20 -0.56
CA ILE A 3 -10.61 -11.01 -0.46
C ILE A 3 -9.65 -10.36 0.51
N SER A 4 -9.19 -11.14 1.48
CA SER A 4 -8.20 -10.72 2.46
C SER A 4 -6.80 -11.08 1.98
N VAL A 5 -5.91 -10.10 1.86
CA VAL A 5 -4.53 -10.26 1.40
C VAL A 5 -3.58 -9.67 2.45
N LYS A 6 -2.57 -10.45 2.84
CA LYS A 6 -1.46 -9.95 3.67
C LYS A 6 -0.22 -9.83 2.79
N VAL A 7 0.45 -8.69 2.89
CA VAL A 7 1.65 -8.36 2.13
C VAL A 7 2.77 -8.03 3.11
N HIS A 8 3.96 -8.59 2.85
CA HIS A 8 5.16 -8.40 3.64
C HIS A 8 6.30 -7.93 2.72
N GLU A 9 6.51 -6.63 2.68
CA GLU A 9 7.61 -5.99 1.95
C GLU A 9 8.77 -5.64 2.89
N ALA A 10 9.93 -5.35 2.30
CA ALA A 10 11.14 -5.00 3.06
C ALA A 10 10.95 -3.79 4.01
N PHE A 11 10.07 -2.84 3.65
CA PHE A 11 9.88 -1.58 4.38
C PHE A 11 8.46 -1.39 4.94
N PHE A 12 7.52 -2.29 4.63
CA PHE A 12 6.20 -2.30 5.25
C PHE A 12 5.58 -3.69 5.33
N SER A 13 4.60 -3.86 6.19
CA SER A 13 3.67 -4.98 6.14
C SER A 13 2.25 -4.44 6.23
N GLY A 14 1.33 -5.03 5.48
CA GLY A 14 -0.05 -4.59 5.41
C GLY A 14 -1.03 -5.74 5.29
N HIS A 15 -2.19 -5.59 5.92
CA HIS A 15 -3.32 -6.50 5.80
C HIS A 15 -4.49 -5.76 5.17
N PHE A 16 -4.80 -6.14 3.94
CA PHE A 16 -5.77 -5.52 3.06
C PHE A 16 -6.98 -6.42 2.89
N VAL A 17 -8.17 -5.83 2.83
CA VAL A 17 -9.38 -6.50 2.37
C VAL A 17 -9.84 -5.77 1.12
N LEU A 18 -9.87 -6.45 -0.02
CA LEU A 18 -10.32 -5.90 -1.30
C LEU A 18 -11.81 -6.20 -1.48
N ASN A 19 -12.58 -5.19 -1.86
CA ASN A 19 -13.97 -5.33 -2.27
C ASN A 19 -14.03 -5.80 -3.73
N ASP A 20 -15.02 -6.62 -4.07
CA ASP A 20 -15.24 -7.10 -5.44
C ASP A 20 -15.61 -5.98 -6.43
N ASN A 21 -15.92 -4.77 -5.95
CA ASN A 21 -16.10 -3.60 -6.81
C ASN A 21 -14.84 -3.23 -7.59
N LEU A 22 -13.67 -3.65 -7.11
CA LEU A 22 -12.41 -3.43 -7.79
C LEU A 22 -12.11 -4.64 -8.68
N ASP A 23 -12.33 -4.51 -9.98
CA ASP A 23 -12.07 -5.58 -10.94
C ASP A 23 -10.58 -5.68 -11.31
N GLU A 24 -10.18 -6.86 -11.79
CA GLU A 24 -8.78 -7.11 -12.18
C GLU A 24 -8.31 -6.21 -13.33
N ARG A 25 -9.23 -5.80 -14.22
CA ARG A 25 -8.90 -4.89 -15.32
C ARG A 25 -8.46 -3.52 -14.80
N THR A 26 -9.16 -3.00 -13.79
CA THR A 26 -8.85 -1.73 -13.14
C THR A 26 -7.54 -1.83 -12.37
N MET A 27 -7.34 -2.93 -11.62
CA MET A 27 -6.06 -3.20 -10.94
C MET A 27 -4.89 -3.22 -11.92
N LEU A 28 -5.00 -4.00 -13.01
CA LEU A 28 -3.98 -4.09 -14.05
C LEU A 28 -3.75 -2.76 -14.77
N HIS A 29 -4.80 -1.97 -15.00
CA HIS A 29 -4.65 -0.64 -15.58
C HIS A 29 -3.79 0.27 -14.70
N HIS A 30 -4.02 0.27 -13.39
CA HIS A 30 -3.22 1.06 -12.46
C HIS A 30 -1.81 0.51 -12.29
N LEU A 31 -1.64 -0.82 -12.24
CA LEU A 31 -0.32 -1.45 -12.20
C LEU A 31 0.48 -1.09 -13.45
N GLY A 32 -0.04 -1.33 -14.67
CA GLY A 32 0.67 -1.02 -15.90
C GLY A 32 0.99 0.47 -16.10
N LYS A 33 0.26 1.38 -15.43
CA LYS A 33 0.57 2.82 -15.44
C LYS A 33 1.70 3.21 -14.47
N ASN A 34 1.81 2.53 -13.33
CA ASN A 34 2.74 2.92 -12.24
C ASN A 34 3.94 1.97 -12.10
N ASP A 35 3.86 0.80 -12.72
CA ASP A 35 4.88 -0.25 -12.78
C ASP A 35 4.86 -0.86 -14.20
N PRO A 36 5.28 -0.09 -15.22
CA PRO A 36 5.16 -0.50 -16.62
C PRO A 36 6.04 -1.71 -16.98
N GLU A 37 7.12 -1.94 -16.23
CA GLU A 37 8.00 -3.10 -16.40
C GLU A 37 7.44 -4.37 -15.75
N GLY A 38 6.36 -4.26 -14.96
CA GLY A 38 5.68 -5.39 -14.34
C GLY A 38 6.39 -6.02 -13.15
N VAL A 39 7.34 -5.30 -12.52
CA VAL A 39 8.16 -5.82 -11.41
C VAL A 39 7.30 -6.32 -10.26
N ILE A 40 6.28 -5.55 -9.86
CA ILE A 40 5.39 -5.89 -8.75
C ILE A 40 4.57 -7.14 -9.09
N LEU A 41 4.16 -7.28 -10.35
CA LEU A 41 3.36 -8.42 -10.79
C LEU A 41 4.22 -9.70 -10.85
N ASP A 42 5.48 -9.59 -11.27
CA ASP A 42 6.45 -10.67 -11.28
C ASP A 42 6.80 -11.13 -9.86
N GLU A 43 6.97 -10.22 -8.91
CA GLU A 43 7.27 -10.52 -7.49
C GLU A 43 6.20 -11.37 -6.80
N VAL A 44 4.96 -11.36 -7.31
CA VAL A 44 3.82 -12.11 -6.75
C VAL A 44 3.33 -13.21 -7.69
N ASP A 45 4.19 -13.70 -8.58
CA ASP A 45 3.90 -14.79 -9.53
C ASP A 45 2.63 -14.55 -10.37
N GLY A 46 2.41 -13.31 -10.81
CA GLY A 46 1.26 -12.94 -11.63
C GLY A 46 -0.06 -12.75 -10.88
N ASN A 47 -0.06 -12.82 -9.54
CA ASN A 47 -1.26 -12.59 -8.74
C ASN A 47 -1.66 -11.10 -8.74
N VAL A 48 -2.59 -10.71 -9.62
CA VAL A 48 -3.06 -9.33 -9.80
C VAL A 48 -3.51 -8.67 -8.49
N LYS A 49 -4.26 -9.39 -7.63
CA LYS A 49 -4.76 -8.86 -6.35
C LYS A 49 -3.62 -8.67 -5.34
N GLY A 50 -2.66 -9.60 -5.33
CA GLY A 50 -1.44 -9.49 -4.56
C GLY A 50 -0.62 -8.27 -4.98
N ALA A 51 -0.36 -8.15 -6.29
CA ALA A 51 0.41 -7.05 -6.87
C ALA A 51 -0.25 -5.70 -6.57
N PHE A 52 -1.57 -5.63 -6.71
CA PHE A 52 -2.31 -4.42 -6.40
C PHE A 52 -2.23 -4.06 -4.91
N CYS A 53 -2.27 -5.03 -4.00
CA CYS A 53 -2.05 -4.80 -2.57
C CYS A 53 -0.63 -4.32 -2.25
N VAL A 54 0.40 -4.85 -2.92
CA VAL A 54 1.79 -4.35 -2.81
C VAL A 54 1.84 -2.88 -3.26
N PHE A 55 1.26 -2.58 -4.43
CA PHE A 55 1.19 -1.22 -4.95
C PHE A 55 0.46 -0.25 -4.01
N LEU A 56 -0.71 -0.63 -3.47
CA LEU A 56 -1.43 0.16 -2.46
C LEU A 56 -0.56 0.39 -1.21
N GLY A 57 0.11 -0.66 -0.75
CA GLY A 57 1.02 -0.60 0.39
C GLY A 57 2.20 0.36 0.18
N GLN A 58 2.78 0.40 -1.01
CA GLN A 58 3.81 1.37 -1.38
C GLN A 58 3.27 2.81 -1.38
N ARG A 59 2.07 3.06 -1.92
CA ARG A 59 1.43 4.40 -1.88
C ARG A 59 1.10 4.85 -0.45
N LEU A 60 0.65 3.92 0.40
CA LEU A 60 0.44 4.20 1.83
C LEU A 60 1.76 4.50 2.55
N TYR A 61 2.85 3.83 2.18
CA TYR A 61 4.17 4.09 2.73
C TYR A 61 4.62 5.52 2.40
N GLU A 62 4.47 5.93 1.13
CA GLU A 62 4.76 7.30 0.69
C GLU A 62 3.95 8.34 1.48
N CYS A 63 2.64 8.12 1.63
CA CYS A 63 1.79 9.00 2.44
C CYS A 63 2.29 9.08 3.88
N LYS A 64 2.68 7.95 4.48
CA LYS A 64 3.15 7.89 5.86
C LYS A 64 4.49 8.60 6.05
N GLN A 65 5.40 8.53 5.08
CA GLN A 65 6.64 9.32 5.12
C GLN A 65 6.34 10.83 5.00
N LEU A 66 5.38 11.23 4.16
CA LEU A 66 4.97 12.64 4.02
C LEU A 66 4.31 13.19 5.30
N THR A 67 3.48 12.40 5.99
CA THR A 67 2.84 12.83 7.25
C THR A 67 3.82 12.98 8.40
N LYS A 68 4.96 12.27 8.40
CA LYS A 68 6.03 12.53 9.38
C LYS A 68 6.60 13.95 9.27
N VAL A 69 6.53 14.56 8.08
CA VAL A 69 6.96 15.95 7.83
C VAL A 69 5.85 16.94 8.20
N LYS A 70 4.58 16.55 8.05
CA LYS A 70 3.40 17.39 8.31
C LYS A 70 2.68 16.94 9.58
N LEU A 71 3.08 17.50 10.72
CA LEU A 71 2.43 17.29 12.01
C LEU A 71 0.92 17.55 11.91
N GLY A 72 0.11 16.56 12.29
CA GLY A 72 -1.35 16.66 12.37
C GLY A 72 -2.15 16.01 11.24
N VAL A 73 -1.51 15.45 10.21
CA VAL A 73 -2.22 14.77 9.12
C VAL A 73 -2.12 13.25 9.23
N ASN A 74 -3.24 12.55 9.07
CA ASN A 74 -3.27 11.08 9.05
C ASN A 74 -2.89 10.55 7.65
N PHE A 75 -2.00 9.56 7.57
CA PHE A 75 -1.52 9.02 6.30
C PHE A 75 -2.63 8.37 5.46
N THR A 76 -3.67 7.83 6.10
CA THR A 76 -4.84 7.30 5.39
C THR A 76 -5.66 8.42 4.74
N GLN A 77 -5.72 9.59 5.37
CA GLN A 77 -6.36 10.77 4.81
C GLN A 77 -5.54 11.35 3.64
N GLU A 78 -4.21 11.39 3.76
CA GLU A 78 -3.35 11.75 2.61
C GLU A 78 -3.52 10.78 1.45
N PHE A 79 -3.67 9.48 1.73
CA PHE A 79 -3.94 8.49 0.71
C PHE A 79 -5.26 8.79 0.01
N THR A 80 -6.35 8.99 0.75
CA THR A 80 -7.65 9.35 0.15
C THR A 80 -7.54 10.61 -0.69
N ASN A 81 -6.87 11.66 -0.21
CA ASN A 81 -6.77 12.91 -0.95
C ASN A 81 -5.95 12.81 -2.25
N ARG A 82 -4.90 11.98 -2.28
CA ARG A 82 -3.96 11.89 -3.41
C ARG A 82 -4.29 10.78 -4.39
N PHE A 83 -4.85 9.69 -3.89
CA PHE A 83 -4.99 8.43 -4.61
C PHE A 83 -6.45 7.96 -4.70
N ASP A 84 -7.44 8.84 -4.49
CA ASP A 84 -8.87 8.55 -4.70
C ASP A 84 -9.18 7.97 -6.09
N ARG A 85 -8.42 8.39 -7.11
CA ARG A 85 -8.54 7.88 -8.48
C ARG A 85 -7.97 6.48 -8.70
N ILE A 86 -7.27 5.93 -7.71
CA ILE A 86 -6.68 4.59 -7.75
C ILE A 86 -7.57 3.61 -7.02
N ALA A 87 -7.90 3.92 -5.76
CA ALA A 87 -8.77 3.09 -4.94
C ALA A 87 -9.31 3.91 -3.77
N ARG A 88 -10.56 3.67 -3.41
CA ARG A 88 -11.22 4.26 -2.24
C ARG A 88 -10.96 3.42 -1.01
N LEU A 89 -10.26 3.99 -0.04
CA LEU A 89 -10.07 3.40 1.27
C LEU A 89 -11.38 3.44 2.06
N TYR A 90 -11.71 2.34 2.74
CA TYR A 90 -12.84 2.25 3.65
C TYR A 90 -12.75 3.27 4.79
N GLN A 91 -13.76 4.13 4.91
CA GLN A 91 -13.88 5.15 5.97
C GLN A 91 -15.12 4.95 6.87
N GLY A 92 -16.01 4.02 6.52
CA GLY A 92 -17.25 3.73 7.24
C GLY A 92 -18.22 2.93 6.36
N ASP A 93 -19.26 2.35 6.97
CA ASP A 93 -20.21 1.47 6.28
C ASP A 93 -21.13 2.22 5.30
N ASP A 94 -21.23 3.54 5.43
CA ASP A 94 -22.15 4.40 4.65
C ASP A 94 -21.58 4.87 3.29
N GLN A 95 -20.35 4.47 2.94
CA GLN A 95 -19.67 4.94 1.73
C GLN A 95 -19.13 3.78 0.87
N PRO A 96 -19.14 3.93 -0.47
CA PRO A 96 -18.53 2.94 -1.34
C PRO A 96 -17.02 2.90 -1.12
N TRP A 97 -16.47 1.70 -1.02
CA TRP A 97 -15.05 1.46 -0.76
C TRP A 97 -14.53 0.34 -1.66
N ASP A 98 -13.25 0.43 -2.01
CA ASP A 98 -12.56 -0.53 -2.86
C ASP A 98 -11.61 -1.42 -2.05
N PHE A 99 -11.00 -0.88 -1.00
CA PHE A 99 -10.24 -1.68 -0.03
C PHE A 99 -10.37 -1.17 1.41
N LYS A 100 -10.18 -2.06 2.37
CA LYS A 100 -10.08 -1.78 3.79
C LYS A 100 -8.71 -2.18 4.29
N LEU A 101 -8.11 -1.30 5.10
CA LEU A 101 -6.83 -1.53 5.74
C LEU A 101 -7.09 -2.03 7.16
N LEU A 102 -6.76 -3.29 7.44
CA LEU A 102 -6.91 -3.89 8.78
C LEU A 102 -5.68 -3.61 9.64
N GLU A 103 -4.49 -3.77 9.07
CA GLU A 103 -3.21 -3.55 9.75
C GLU A 103 -2.22 -2.92 8.78
N TYR A 104 -1.38 -2.01 9.29
CA TYR A 104 -0.30 -1.42 8.51
C TYR A 104 0.88 -1.02 9.38
N MET A 105 2.01 -1.68 9.17
CA MET A 105 3.27 -1.44 9.87
C MET A 105 4.32 -0.98 8.87
N THR A 106 5.17 -0.05 9.29
CA THR A 106 6.33 0.39 8.51
C THR A 106 7.58 0.08 9.30
N PHE A 107 8.56 -0.50 8.65
CA PHE A 107 9.85 -0.80 9.26
C PHE A 107 10.78 0.41 9.11
N PRO A 108 11.69 0.64 10.07
CA PRO A 108 12.72 1.66 9.91
C PRO A 108 13.57 1.33 8.68
N THR A 109 13.73 2.30 7.79
CA THR A 109 14.47 2.16 6.53
C THR A 109 15.99 2.01 6.74
N VAL A 110 16.48 2.21 7.97
CA VAL A 110 17.91 2.15 8.31
C VAL A 110 18.10 1.51 9.69
N LYS A 111 18.80 0.37 9.73
CA LYS A 111 19.56 -0.08 10.92
C LYS A 111 20.95 0.55 10.80
N ILE A 112 21.27 1.54 11.63
CA ILE A 112 22.65 1.99 11.81
C ILE A 112 23.20 1.16 12.96
N GLU A 113 24.06 0.20 12.67
CA GLU A 113 24.92 -0.43 13.67
C GLU A 113 26.22 0.38 13.66
N GLU A 114 26.48 1.14 14.73
CA GLU A 114 27.75 1.85 14.91
C GLU A 114 28.88 0.80 14.92
N ALA A 115 29.81 0.88 13.97
CA ALA A 115 31.04 0.12 14.05
C ALA A 115 31.92 0.77 15.13
N GLU A 116 32.12 0.07 16.25
CA GLU A 116 33.12 0.48 17.25
C GLU A 116 34.48 0.62 16.55
N VAL A 117 35.04 1.84 16.60
CA VAL A 117 36.44 2.05 16.26
C VAL A 117 37.25 1.40 17.37
N ALA A 118 37.86 0.26 17.06
CA ALA A 118 38.85 -0.36 17.95
C ALA A 118 40.00 0.62 18.17
N ALA A 119 40.18 1.07 19.42
CA ALA A 119 41.32 1.83 19.90
C ALA A 119 42.12 0.98 20.90
#